data_AF-A0A166SUM7-F1
#
_entry.id   AF-A0A166SUM7-F1
#
_cell.length_a   1.000
_cell.length_b   1.000
_cell.length_c   1.000
_cell.angle_alpha   90.00
_cell.angle_beta   90.00
_cell.angle_gamma   90.00
#
_symmetry.space_group_name_H-M   'P 1'
#
loop_
_entity.id
_entity.type
_entity.pdbx_description
1 polymer ?
#
loop_
_entity_poly.entity_id
_entity_poly.type
_entity_poly.pdbx_seq_one_letter_code
_entity_poly.pdbx_strand_id
1 'polypeptide(L)'
;MASIRFRVTVPERLWIGKISREYDTAEFRILSGIGGDERASALVETTGVPVDVLRESAERDPSIDSFRVVMHGDGKTVFRNEATSHETYDIFRDTGTMPEYIR
;
A
#
# COMPACT_ATOMS: atom_id res chain seq x y z
N MET A 1 9.46 -21.00 -11.48
CA MET A 1 9.89 -19.77 -10.78
C MET A 1 9.33 -19.81 -9.37
N ALA A 2 10.13 -19.51 -8.35
CA ALA A 2 9.66 -19.40 -6.98
C ALA A 2 9.21 -17.95 -6.72
N SER A 3 7.97 -17.74 -6.26
CA SER A 3 7.55 -16.47 -5.67
C SER A 3 7.61 -16.60 -4.16
N ILE A 4 8.21 -15.62 -3.49
CA ILE A 4 8.20 -15.57 -2.03
C ILE A 4 7.05 -14.64 -1.65
N ARG A 5 6.06 -15.16 -0.91
CA ARG A 5 4.94 -14.38 -0.38
C ARG A 5 5.23 -14.06 1.08
N PHE A 6 5.60 -12.81 1.35
CA PHE A 6 5.69 -12.31 2.71
C PHE A 6 4.32 -11.80 3.15
N ARG A 7 3.86 -12.28 4.31
CA ARG A 7 2.68 -11.74 4.99
C ARG A 7 3.17 -10.90 6.15
N VAL A 8 2.91 -9.60 6.09
CA VAL A 8 3.18 -8.68 7.20
C VAL A 8 1.90 -8.37 7.94
N THR A 9 2.02 -8.16 9.24
CA THR A 9 0.95 -7.55 10.03
C THR A 9 1.06 -6.05 9.91
N VAL A 10 0.08 -5.42 9.27
CA VAL A 10 0.05 -3.96 9.12
C VAL A 10 -0.35 -3.34 10.45
N PRO A 11 0.47 -2.41 11.01
CA PRO A 11 0.14 -1.69 12.23
C PRO A 11 -1.18 -0.93 12.11
N GLU A 12 -1.94 -0.87 13.21
CA GLU A 12 -3.29 -0.29 13.22
C GLU A 12 -3.29 1.22 12.94
N ARG A 13 -2.18 1.88 13.30
CA ARG A 13 -2.01 3.32 13.11
C ARG A 13 -1.84 3.71 11.65
N LEU A 14 -1.45 2.79 10.78
CA LEU A 14 -1.36 3.05 9.33
C LEU A 14 -2.75 3.03 8.71
N TRP A 15 -2.98 3.91 7.75
CA TRP A 15 -4.28 4.05 7.05
C TRP A 15 -4.79 2.74 6.45
N ILE A 16 -3.96 1.99 5.72
CA ILE A 16 -4.31 0.65 5.19
C ILE A 16 -4.61 -0.36 6.30
N GLY A 17 -3.99 -0.21 7.47
CA GLY A 17 -4.28 -1.01 8.64
C GLY A 17 -5.72 -0.81 9.10
N LYS A 18 -6.17 0.45 9.20
CA LYS A 18 -7.56 0.79 9.55
C LYS A 18 -8.55 0.20 8.54
N ILE A 19 -8.30 0.40 7.24
CA ILE A 19 -9.15 -0.12 6.17
C ILE A 19 -9.22 -1.65 6.22
N SER A 20 -8.09 -2.34 6.39
CA SER A 20 -8.06 -3.81 6.43
C SER A 20 -8.85 -4.43 7.60
N ARG A 21 -9.17 -3.65 8.64
CA ARG A 21 -9.99 -4.08 9.78
C ARG A 21 -11.47 -3.73 9.62
N GLU A 22 -11.76 -2.66 8.89
CA GLU A 22 -13.14 -2.27 8.57
C GLU A 22 -13.72 -3.13 7.44
N TYR A 23 -12.85 -3.60 6.53
CA TYR A 23 -13.20 -4.43 5.39
C TYR A 23 -12.54 -5.80 5.53
N ASP A 24 -13.24 -6.78 6.10
CA ASP A 24 -12.71 -8.13 6.38
C ASP A 24 -12.25 -8.89 5.11
N THR A 25 -12.73 -8.49 3.93
CA THR A 25 -12.34 -9.05 2.64
C THR A 25 -11.20 -8.29 1.95
N ALA A 26 -10.69 -7.24 2.60
CA ALA A 26 -9.65 -6.40 2.04
C ALA A 26 -8.33 -7.17 1.92
N GLU A 27 -7.83 -7.29 0.70
CA GLU A 27 -6.45 -7.69 0.46
C GLU A 27 -5.66 -6.53 -0.11
N PHE A 28 -4.43 -6.34 0.36
CA PHE A 28 -3.47 -5.38 -0.17
C PHE A 28 -2.22 -6.12 -0.61
N ARG A 29 -1.81 -5.91 -1.85
CA ARG A 29 -0.60 -6.47 -2.43
C ARG A 29 0.27 -5.34 -2.95
N ILE A 30 1.45 -5.23 -2.39
CA ILE A 30 2.47 -4.27 -2.83
C ILE A 30 3.09 -4.83 -4.12
N LEU A 31 2.93 -4.11 -5.22
CA LEU A 31 3.48 -4.46 -6.53
C LEU A 31 4.89 -3.89 -6.70
N SER A 32 5.08 -2.65 -6.24
CA SER A 32 6.38 -1.99 -6.18
C SER A 32 6.41 -0.97 -5.04
N GLY A 33 7.62 -0.71 -4.53
CA GLY A 33 7.86 0.27 -3.48
C GLY A 33 9.23 0.89 -3.66
N ILE A 34 9.32 2.21 -3.54
CA ILE A 34 10.58 2.96 -3.53
C ILE A 34 10.58 3.81 -2.27
N GLY A 35 11.58 3.61 -1.42
CA GLY A 35 11.81 4.44 -0.24
C GLY A 35 13.06 5.30 -0.41
N GLY A 36 12.98 6.55 0.03
CA GLY A 36 14.11 7.43 0.26
C GLY A 36 14.05 8.01 1.67
N ASP A 37 15.03 8.86 2.02
CA ASP A 37 15.24 9.33 3.40
C ASP A 37 14.03 10.04 4.05
N GLU A 38 13.19 10.69 3.24
CA GLU A 38 12.04 11.45 3.74
C GLU A 38 10.70 11.01 3.15
N ARG A 39 10.71 10.17 2.11
CA ARG A 39 9.49 9.81 1.35
C ARG A 39 9.52 8.38 0.88
N ALA A 40 8.36 7.75 0.89
CA ALA A 40 8.12 6.45 0.28
C ALA A 40 7.02 6.56 -0.77
N SER A 41 7.16 5.83 -1.86
CA SER A 41 6.12 5.61 -2.86
C SER A 41 5.84 4.13 -2.98
N ALA A 42 4.56 3.75 -3.08
CA ALA A 42 4.15 2.38 -3.34
C ALA A 42 3.13 2.33 -4.48
N LEU A 43 3.20 1.26 -5.27
CA LEU A 43 2.15 0.81 -6.18
C LEU A 43 1.50 -0.42 -5.55
N VAL A 44 0.19 -0.36 -5.34
CA VAL A 44 -0.56 -1.33 -4.54
C VAL A 44 -1.77 -1.80 -5.33
N GLU A 45 -1.94 -3.12 -5.42
CA GLU A 45 -3.18 -3.77 -5.84
C GLU A 45 -4.03 -4.03 -4.58
N THR A 46 -5.32 -3.76 -4.65
CA THR A 46 -6.27 -4.09 -3.59
C THR A 46 -7.58 -4.66 -4.14
N THR A 47 -8.18 -5.54 -3.35
CA THR A 47 -9.50 -6.14 -3.54
C THR A 47 -10.31 -5.99 -2.26
N GLY A 48 -11.64 -6.13 -2.35
CA GLY A 48 -12.51 -6.09 -1.17
C GLY A 48 -12.74 -4.70 -0.56
N VAL A 49 -12.14 -3.65 -1.12
CA VAL A 49 -12.32 -2.26 -0.68
C VAL A 49 -12.88 -1.41 -1.82
N PRO A 50 -13.98 -0.66 -1.60
CA PRO A 50 -14.49 0.29 -2.58
C PRO A 50 -13.46 1.40 -2.88
N VAL A 51 -13.35 1.79 -4.15
CA VAL A 51 -12.35 2.78 -4.58
C VAL A 51 -12.52 4.14 -3.90
N ASP A 52 -13.76 4.54 -3.62
CA ASP A 52 -14.03 5.83 -2.98
C ASP A 52 -13.60 5.84 -1.51
N VAL A 53 -13.67 4.70 -0.82
CA VAL A 53 -13.17 4.53 0.54
C VAL A 53 -11.65 4.68 0.58
N LEU A 54 -10.94 4.11 -0.41
CA LEU A 54 -9.49 4.27 -0.52
C LEU A 54 -9.11 5.74 -0.71
N ARG A 55 -9.83 6.46 -1.58
CA ARG A 55 -9.61 7.89 -1.81
C ARG A 55 -9.86 8.72 -0.56
N GLU A 56 -11.03 8.55 0.05
CA GLU A 56 -11.44 9.29 1.24
C GLU A 56 -10.48 9.03 2.41
N SER A 57 -10.04 7.78 2.59
CA SER A 57 -9.08 7.42 3.63
C SER A 57 -7.71 8.03 3.38
N ALA A 58 -7.23 8.02 2.13
CA ALA A 58 -5.96 8.59 1.75
C ALA A 58 -5.96 10.12 1.88
N GLU A 59 -7.04 10.81 1.47
CA GLU A 59 -7.20 12.26 1.60
C GLU A 59 -7.24 12.73 3.07
N ARG A 60 -7.72 11.87 3.98
CA ARG A 60 -7.81 12.18 5.41
C ARG A 60 -6.55 11.87 6.21
N ASP A 61 -5.66 11.02 5.68
CA ASP A 61 -4.48 10.61 6.42
C ASP A 61 -3.32 11.60 6.18
N PRO A 62 -2.83 12.29 7.23
CA PRO A 62 -1.81 13.33 7.09
C PRO A 62 -0.44 12.78 6.68
N SER A 63 -0.25 11.45 6.72
CA SER A 63 0.99 10.83 6.24
C SER A 63 1.01 10.59 4.73
N ILE A 64 -0.11 10.80 4.02
CA ILE A 64 -0.23 10.58 2.58
C ILE A 64 -0.10 11.92 1.84
N ASP A 65 0.99 12.06 1.11
CA ASP A 65 1.28 13.25 0.30
C ASP A 65 0.52 13.22 -1.04
N SER A 66 0.36 12.03 -1.61
CA SER A 66 -0.38 11.85 -2.86
C SER A 66 -1.03 10.48 -2.96
N PHE A 67 -2.19 10.42 -3.60
CA PHE A 67 -2.91 9.19 -3.92
C PHE A 67 -3.47 9.27 -5.34
N ARG A 68 -3.23 8.23 -6.14
CA ARG A 68 -3.70 8.15 -7.51
C ARG A 68 -4.13 6.74 -7.85
N VAL A 69 -5.39 6.58 -8.26
CA VAL A 69 -5.86 5.34 -8.89
C VAL A 69 -5.25 5.24 -10.29
N VAL A 70 -4.56 4.14 -10.55
CA VAL A 70 -3.93 3.81 -11.84
C VAL A 70 -4.87 2.97 -12.68
N MET A 71 -5.56 2.01 -12.05
CA MET A 71 -6.53 1.14 -12.69
C MET A 71 -7.63 0.74 -11.70
N HIS A 72 -8.85 0.60 -12.18
CA HIS A 72 -9.97 0.08 -11.42
C HIS A 72 -10.89 -0.72 -12.35
N GLY A 73 -11.18 -1.96 -11.98
CA GLY A 73 -11.93 -2.92 -12.80
C GLY A 73 -11.77 -4.35 -12.29
N ASP A 74 -12.63 -5.26 -12.73
CA ASP A 74 -12.58 -6.70 -12.39
C ASP A 74 -12.51 -6.99 -10.87
N GLY A 75 -13.15 -6.16 -10.05
CA GLY A 75 -13.15 -6.28 -8.59
C GLY A 75 -11.82 -5.88 -7.93
N LYS A 76 -10.94 -5.21 -8.67
CA LYS A 76 -9.63 -4.76 -8.21
C LYS A 76 -9.45 -3.26 -8.38
N THR A 77 -8.62 -2.70 -7.52
CA THR A 77 -8.10 -1.34 -7.65
C THR A 77 -6.59 -1.39 -7.58
N VAL A 78 -5.91 -0.77 -8.53
CA VAL A 78 -4.47 -0.50 -8.45
C VAL A 78 -4.28 0.99 -8.24
N PHE A 79 -3.59 1.35 -7.17
CA PHE A 79 -3.30 2.74 -6.83
C PHE A 79 -1.82 2.95 -6.54
N ARG A 80 -1.36 4.18 -6.76
CA ARG A 80 -0.08 4.66 -6.29
C ARG A 80 -0.32 5.63 -5.14
N ASN A 81 0.47 5.51 -4.09
CA ASN A 81 0.53 6.53 -3.05
C ASN A 81 1.97 7.00 -2.82
N GLU A 82 2.10 8.21 -2.28
CA GLU A 82 3.33 8.73 -1.68
C GLU A 82 3.05 9.09 -0.22
N ALA A 83 4.02 8.85 0.64
CA ALA A 83 3.90 9.08 2.06
C ALA A 83 5.21 9.59 2.66
N THR A 84 5.11 10.49 3.64
CA THR A 84 6.23 11.07 4.41
C THR A 84 6.54 10.27 5.69
N SER A 85 5.75 9.24 6.01
CA SER A 85 5.88 8.44 7.23
C SER A 85 7.04 7.43 7.15
N HIS A 86 8.00 7.55 8.08
CA HIS A 86 9.08 6.60 8.32
C HIS A 86 8.58 5.16 8.62
N GLU A 87 7.42 5.01 9.25
CA GLU A 87 6.93 3.70 9.67
C GLU A 87 6.41 2.87 8.49
N THR A 88 5.81 3.53 7.50
CA THR A 88 5.45 2.90 6.23
C THR A 88 6.70 2.39 5.52
N TYR A 89 7.80 3.16 5.58
CA TYR A 89 9.11 2.77 5.04
C TYR A 89 9.74 1.60 5.78
N ASP A 90 9.71 1.59 7.12
CA ASP A 90 10.32 0.53 7.94
C ASP A 90 9.75 -0.85 7.62
N ILE A 91 8.45 -0.96 7.34
CA ILE A 91 7.82 -2.23 6.94
C ILE A 91 8.37 -2.74 5.59
N PHE A 92 8.66 -1.82 4.66
CA PHE A 92 9.27 -2.17 3.37
C PHE A 92 10.75 -2.54 3.51
N ARG A 93 11.46 -1.91 4.45
CA ARG A 93 12.86 -2.21 4.74
C ARG A 93 13.03 -3.55 5.46
N ASP A 94 12.19 -3.85 6.45
CA ASP A 94 12.30 -5.03 7.31
C ASP A 94 11.83 -6.34 6.66
N THR A 95 11.04 -6.26 5.59
CA THR A 95 10.58 -7.45 4.84
C THR A 95 11.64 -8.04 3.91
N GLY A 96 12.85 -7.46 3.86
CA GLY A 96 13.99 -8.00 3.10
C GLY A 96 13.74 -8.13 1.59
N THR A 97 12.65 -7.55 1.09
CA THR A 97 12.27 -7.56 -0.32
C THR A 97 11.55 -6.26 -0.65
N MET A 98 12.30 -5.25 -1.08
CA MET A 98 11.80 -4.40 -2.16
C MET A 98 11.72 -5.31 -3.39
N PRO A 99 10.57 -5.45 -4.07
CA PRO A 99 10.58 -6.10 -5.37
C PRO A 99 11.40 -5.22 -6.33
N GLU A 100 12.69 -5.55 -6.45
CA GLU A 100 13.50 -5.12 -7.58
C GLU A 100 12.97 -5.84 -8.82
N TYR A 101 12.49 -5.07 -9.80
CA TYR A 101 12.47 -5.56 -11.17
C TYR A 101 13.79 -5.15 -11.84
N ILE A 102 14.51 -6.15 -12.34
CA ILE A 102 15.60 -5.98 -13.30
C ILE A 102 15.01 -6.10 -14.71
N ARG A 103 15.14 -5.00 -15.45
CA ARG A 103 14.85 -4.72 -16.88
C ARG A 103 13.42 -4.84 -17.40
#